data_AF-A0A2E1IUT2-F1
#
_entry.id   AF-A0A2E1IUT2-F1
#
_cell.length_a   1.000
_cell.length_b   1.000
_cell.length_c   1.000
_cell.angle_alpha   90.00
_cell.angle_beta   90.00
_cell.angle_gamma   90.00
#
_symmetry.space_group_name_H-M   'P 1'
#
loop_
_entity.id
_entity.type
_entity.pdbx_description
1 polymer ?
#
loop_
_entity_poly.entity_id
_entity_poly.type
_entity_poly.pdbx_seq_one_letter_code
_entity_poly.pdbx_strand_id
1 'polypeptide(L)' 'MKFNKKILIRILFWIVYSYALYMAIQAGWWLWLVIVSPILFFIFYKEDIPQFNKSKKDREDK' A
#
# COMPACT_ATOMS: atom_id res chain seq x y z
N MET A 1 -6.34 -23.78 -7.80
CA MET A 1 -6.65 -22.34 -7.95
C MET A 1 -5.77 -21.58 -6.97
N LYS A 2 -4.63 -21.00 -7.42
CA LYS A 2 -3.75 -20.21 -6.54
C LYS A 2 -4.49 -18.91 -6.23
N PHE A 3 -5.22 -18.87 -5.11
CA PHE A 3 -5.81 -17.63 -4.63
C PHE A 3 -4.68 -16.61 -4.48
N ASN A 4 -4.71 -15.58 -5.31
CA ASN A 4 -3.74 -14.50 -5.31
C ASN A 4 -3.87 -13.78 -3.96
N LYS A 5 -3.11 -14.19 -2.94
CA LYS A 5 -3.10 -13.56 -1.60
C LYS A 5 -2.95 -12.04 -1.69
N LYS A 6 -2.23 -11.56 -2.72
CA LYS A 6 -2.11 -10.14 -3.10
C LYS A 6 -3.46 -9.46 -3.36
N ILE A 7 -4.39 -10.13 -4.05
CA ILE A 7 -5.73 -9.60 -4.35
C ILE A 7 -6.52 -9.41 -3.05
N LEU A 8 -6.41 -10.36 -2.12
CA LEU A 8 -7.13 -10.32 -0.85
C LEU A 8 -6.61 -9.17 0.03
N ILE A 9 -5.28 -9.05 0.14
CA ILE A 9 -4.62 -7.96 0.89
C ILE A 9 -4.99 -6.60 0.31
N ARG A 10 -5.08 -6.49 -1.02
CA ARG A 10 -5.46 -5.26 -1.72
C ARG A 10 -6.92 -4.87 -1.47
N ILE A 11 -7.84 -5.83 -1.49
CA ILE A 11 -9.25 -5.58 -1.14
C ILE A 11 -9.36 -5.16 0.33
N LEU A 12 -8.69 -5.87 1.23
CA LEU A 12 -8.69 -5.57 2.66
C LEU A 12 -8.13 -4.17 2.94
N PHE A 13 -7.04 -3.79 2.26
CA PHE A 13 -6.46 -2.45 2.34
C PHE A 13 -7.46 -1.37 1.95
N TRP A 14 -8.17 -1.54 0.83
CA TRP A 14 -9.17 -0.58 0.37
C TRP A 14 -10.35 -0.44 1.34
N ILE A 15 -10.81 -1.55 1.94
CA ILE A 15 -11.88 -1.52 2.95
C ILE A 15 -11.44 -0.71 4.18
N VAL A 16 -10.27 -1.04 4.73
CA VAL A 16 -9.73 -0.35 5.92
C VAL A 16 -9.45 1.12 5.61
N TYR A 17 -8.89 1.41 4.44
CA TYR A 17 -8.60 2.77 4.00
C TYR A 17 -9.88 3.61 3.88
N SER A 18 -10.94 3.06 3.26
CA SER A 18 -12.21 3.78 3.09
C SER A 18 -12.87 4.07 4.44
N TYR A 19 -12.77 3.15 5.39
CA TYR A 19 -13.31 3.34 6.75
C TYR A 19 -12.51 4.37 7.55
N ALA A 20 -11.17 4.32 7.46
CA ALA A 20 -10.29 5.30 8.08
C ALA A 20 -10.51 6.70 7.50
N LEU A 21 -10.67 6.80 6.17
CA LEU A 21 -10.99 8.05 5.48
C LEU A 21 -12.31 8.63 5.96
N TYR A 22 -13.35 7.81 6.07
CA TYR A 22 -14.65 8.23 6.58
C TYR A 22 -14.55 8.81 8.01
N MET A 23 -13.91 8.08 8.93
CA MET A 23 -13.71 8.53 10.31
C MET A 23 -12.89 9.83 10.38
N ALA A 24 -11.85 9.96 9.55
CA ALA A 24 -11.00 11.14 9.55
C ALA A 24 -11.67 12.37 8.95
N ILE A 25 -12.55 12.20 7.96
CA ILE A 25 -13.40 13.30 7.47
C ILE A 25 -14.32 13.77 8.60
N GLN A 26 -14.99 12.83 9.27
CA GLN A 26 -15.97 13.13 10.31
C GLN A 26 -15.33 13.80 11.53
N ALA A 27 -14.10 13.42 11.86
CA ALA A 27 -13.37 13.95 12.98
C ALA A 27 -12.54 15.20 12.61
N GLY A 28 -12.41 15.53 11.32
CA GLY A 28 -11.71 16.72 10.80
C GLY A 28 -10.21 16.54 10.53
N TRP A 29 -9.67 15.32 10.66
CA TRP A 29 -8.24 15.00 10.54
C TRP A 29 -7.88 14.39 9.18
N TRP A 30 -8.76 14.52 8.19
CA TRP A 30 -8.59 13.99 6.83
C TRP A 30 -7.25 14.38 6.19
N LEU A 31 -6.70 15.55 6.54
CA LEU A 31 -5.40 16.05 6.12
C LEU A 31 -4.24 15.10 6.50
N TRP A 32 -4.30 14.49 7.69
CA TRP A 32 -3.33 13.48 8.09
C TRP A 32 -3.40 12.25 7.21
N LEU A 33 -4.60 11.83 6.79
CA LEU A 33 -4.78 10.69 5.91
C LEU A 33 -4.23 10.97 4.51
N VAL A 34 -4.35 12.19 3.99
CA VAL A 34 -3.73 12.59 2.72
C VAL A 34 -2.20 12.50 2.78
N ILE A 35 -1.58 12.85 3.91
CA ILE A 35 -0.13 12.78 4.12
C ILE A 35 0.34 11.33 4.33
N VAL A 36 -0.43 10.55 5.08
CA VAL A 36 -0.09 9.16 5.45
C VAL A 36 -0.36 8.18 4.30
N SER A 37 -1.34 8.47 3.44
CA SER A 37 -1.69 7.66 2.27
C SER A 37 -0.52 7.34 1.33
N PRO A 38 0.29 8.31 0.86
CA PRO A 38 1.44 8.01 0.00
C PRO A 38 2.52 7.18 0.73
N ILE A 39 2.65 7.32 2.05
CA ILE A 39 3.60 6.53 2.86
C ILE A 39 3.14 5.07 2.93
N LEU A 40 1.85 4.81 3.24
CA LEU A 40 1.31 3.45 3.23
C LEU A 40 1.36 2.83 1.84
N PHE A 41 1.05 3.61 0.80
CA PHE A 41 1.16 3.16 -0.57
C PHE A 41 2.60 2.74 -0.89
N PHE A 42 3.59 3.53 -0.49
CA PHE A 42 4.99 3.18 -0.68
C PHE A 42 5.36 1.89 0.08
N ILE A 43 4.93 1.70 1.32
CA ILE A 43 5.24 0.49 2.10
C ILE A 43 4.61 -0.76 1.47
N PHE A 44 3.33 -0.69 1.10
CA PHE A 44 2.59 -1.86 0.61
C PHE A 44 2.83 -2.17 -0.87
N TYR A 45 3.01 -1.15 -1.72
CA TYR A 45 3.19 -1.33 -3.16
C TYR A 45 4.65 -1.30 -3.63
N LYS A 46 5.63 -0.94 -2.79
CA LYS A 46 7.05 -0.96 -3.19
C LYS A 46 7.52 -2.33 -3.68
N GLU A 47 6.99 -3.40 -3.11
CA GLU A 47 7.29 -4.77 -3.56
C GLU A 47 6.60 -5.15 -4.88
N ASP A 48 5.49 -4.50 -5.22
CA ASP A 48 4.78 -4.68 -6.48
C ASP A 48 5.37 -3.81 -7.61
N ILE A 49 6.23 -2.83 -7.30
CA ILE A 49 6.93 -2.03 -8.32
C ILE A 49 8.10 -2.84 -8.88
N PRO A 50 8.05 -3.28 -10.16
CA PRO A 50 9.05 -4.17 -10.74
C PRO A 50 10.45 -3.53 -10.85
N GLN A 51 10.54 -2.20 -10.83
CA GLN A 51 11.80 -1.46 -10.88
C GLN A 51 12.64 -1.60 -9.59
N PHE A 52 12.00 -1.77 -8.42
CA PHE A 52 12.73 -1.98 -7.16
C PHE A 52 13.23 -3.42 -7.01
N ASN A 53 12.53 -4.39 -7.59
CA ASN A 53 12.91 -5.80 -7.52
C ASN A 53 14.13 -6.12 -8.44
N LYS A 54 14.25 -5.43 -9.58
CA LYS A 54 15.44 -5.54 -10.45
C LYS A 54 16.73 -5.08 -9.76
N SER A 55 16.67 -4.07 -8.88
CA SER A 55 17.87 -3.53 -8.22
C SER A 55 18.44 -4.44 -7.13
N LYS A 56 17.64 -5.35 -6.55
CA LYS A 56 18.17 -6.38 -5.64
C LYS A 56 18.88 -7.49 -6.40
N LYS A 57 18.30 -7.95 -7.51
CA LYS A 57 18.88 -9.04 -8.30
C LYS A 57 20.22 -8.65 -8.95
N ASP A 58 20.37 -7.40 -9.37
CA ASP A 58 21.63 -6.88 -9.94
C ASP A 58 22.75 -6.68 -8.88
N ARG A 59 22.40 -6.63 -7.59
CA ARG A 59 23.36 -6.47 -6.48
C ARG A 59 23.80 -7.77 -5.81
N GLU A 60 23.11 -8.88 -6.04
CA GLU A 60 23.53 -10.21 -5.58
C GLU A 60 24.42 -10.93 -6.61
N ASP A 61 24.43 -10.50 -7.86
CA ASP A 61 25.23 -11.07 -8.97
C ASP A 61 26.56 -10.30 -9.22
N LYS A 62 26.97 -9.39 -8.34
CA LYS A 62 28.29 -8.72 -8.35
C LYS A 62 29.03 -8.94 -7.05
#